data_AF-A0A1H8YK88-F1
#
_entry.id   AF-A0A1H8YK88-F1
#
_cell.length_a   1.000
_cell.length_b   1.000
_cell.length_c   1.000
_cell.angle_alpha   90.00
_cell.angle_beta   90.00
_cell.angle_gamma   90.00
#
_symmetry.space_group_name_H-M   'P 1'
#
loop_
_entity.id
_entity.type
_entity.pdbx_description
1 polymer ?
#
loop_
_entity_poly.entity_id
_entity_poly.type
_entity_poly.pdbx_seq_one_letter_code
_entity_poly.pdbx_strand_id
1 'polypeptide(L)'
;MTAEPDACAVAHGEAEDKPAERTLVAVFASPVSRYLLAYAADAGYRTVLFEPDAARATGDFDVRTTPPELDRGTDVVVTDHHRPELGEVLRTALAGDARWIGVLGNPRHPGPHVEALTALGVPAPDIARVHRPVGLNIGSRTPPEIAIATLAGLLADRNDRPGGFEF
;
A
#
# COMPACT_ATOMS: atom_id res chain seq x y z
N MET A 1 23.76 4.13 -25.08
CA MET A 1 24.52 2.88 -24.91
C MET A 1 24.39 2.52 -23.44
N THR A 2 23.31 1.81 -23.10
CA THR A 2 22.97 1.40 -21.73
C THR A 2 23.85 0.22 -21.34
N ALA A 3 24.56 0.34 -20.23
CA ALA A 3 25.23 -0.80 -19.60
C ALA A 3 24.22 -1.51 -18.69
N GLU A 4 24.12 -2.84 -18.80
CA GLU A 4 23.35 -3.71 -17.89
C GLU A 4 23.99 -3.74 -16.47
N PRO A 5 23.20 -3.88 -15.39
CA PRO A 5 23.72 -4.01 -14.02
C PRO A 5 24.45 -5.35 -13.79
N ASP A 6 25.42 -5.34 -12.87
CA ASP A 6 26.33 -6.46 -12.53
C ASP A 6 25.67 -7.51 -11.58
N ALA A 7 26.28 -8.68 -11.35
CA ALA A 7 25.67 -9.82 -10.61
C ALA A 7 25.95 -9.88 -9.09
N CYS A 8 26.99 -9.19 -8.57
CA CYS A 8 27.05 -8.74 -7.15
C CYS A 8 25.83 -7.86 -6.85
N ALA A 9 25.47 -7.11 -7.87
CA ALA A 9 24.37 -6.21 -7.92
C ALA A 9 23.03 -6.98 -7.83
N VAL A 10 22.73 -8.01 -8.64
CA VAL A 10 21.44 -8.77 -8.50
C VAL A 10 21.29 -9.52 -7.18
N ALA A 11 22.38 -10.08 -6.66
CA ALA A 11 22.38 -10.90 -5.46
C ALA A 11 22.34 -10.07 -4.15
N HIS A 12 22.56 -8.75 -4.25
CA HIS A 12 22.15 -7.67 -3.33
C HIS A 12 20.73 -7.12 -3.63
N GLY A 13 20.04 -7.57 -4.69
CA GLY A 13 18.69 -7.16 -5.06
C GLY A 13 18.51 -6.55 -6.46
N GLU A 14 19.49 -6.58 -7.35
CA GLU A 14 19.45 -5.84 -8.63
C GLU A 14 19.13 -6.70 -9.89
N ALA A 15 17.86 -6.99 -10.16
CA ALA A 15 17.26 -7.01 -11.51
C ALA A 15 17.25 -8.29 -12.40
N GLU A 16 16.03 -8.84 -12.53
CA GLU A 16 15.41 -9.05 -13.85
C GLU A 16 14.41 -7.93 -14.12
N ASP A 17 14.30 -7.53 -15.39
CA ASP A 17 13.55 -6.39 -15.90
C ASP A 17 12.03 -6.65 -15.91
N LYS A 18 11.30 -5.65 -15.41
CA LYS A 18 9.84 -5.46 -15.33
C LYS A 18 9.00 -6.66 -14.86
N PRO A 19 8.69 -6.75 -13.55
CA PRO A 19 7.54 -7.53 -13.14
C PRO A 19 6.28 -6.98 -13.84
N ALA A 20 5.37 -7.87 -14.24
CA ALA A 20 4.03 -7.53 -14.75
C ALA A 20 3.49 -6.30 -14.00
N GLU A 21 3.09 -5.25 -14.74
CA GLU A 21 2.83 -3.88 -14.23
C GLU A 21 2.31 -3.86 -12.79
N ARG A 22 3.23 -3.74 -11.82
CA ARG A 22 2.88 -3.75 -10.41
C ARG A 22 2.28 -2.41 -10.06
N THR A 23 1.07 -2.40 -9.51
CA THR A 23 0.42 -1.14 -9.17
C THR A 23 0.37 -0.98 -7.66
N LEU A 24 0.82 0.17 -7.14
CA LEU A 24 0.55 0.58 -5.76
C LEU A 24 -0.48 1.71 -5.77
N VAL A 25 -1.64 1.44 -5.19
CA VAL A 25 -2.70 2.42 -4.95
C VAL A 25 -2.58 2.89 -3.50
N ALA A 26 -2.21 4.14 -3.29
CA ALA A 26 -2.39 4.77 -1.99
C ALA A 26 -3.77 5.42 -1.94
N VAL A 27 -4.52 5.16 -0.88
CA VAL A 27 -5.85 5.75 -0.66
C VAL A 27 -5.76 6.86 0.38
N PHE A 28 -6.44 7.96 0.05
CA PHE A 28 -6.43 9.26 0.71
C PHE A 28 -5.11 10.02 0.59
N ALA A 29 -5.22 11.30 0.24
CA ALA A 29 -4.10 12.22 0.20
C ALA A 29 -3.62 12.51 1.63
N SER A 30 -2.36 12.19 1.90
CA SER A 30 -1.70 12.38 3.19
C SER A 30 -0.19 12.59 2.97
N PRO A 31 0.54 13.10 3.98
CA PRO A 31 1.99 13.14 3.91
C PRO A 31 2.60 11.75 3.67
N VAL A 32 2.02 10.68 4.24
CA VAL A 32 2.53 9.32 4.07
C VAL A 32 2.28 8.82 2.65
N SER A 33 1.10 9.02 2.06
CA SER A 33 0.83 8.57 0.69
C SER A 33 1.74 9.24 -0.33
N ARG A 34 2.08 10.52 -0.15
CA ARG A 34 3.06 11.22 -1.00
C ARG A 34 4.41 10.52 -1.01
N TYR A 35 4.99 10.22 0.17
CA TYR A 35 6.29 9.55 0.24
C TYR A 35 6.20 8.10 -0.23
N LEU A 36 5.13 7.39 0.13
CA LEU A 36 4.92 6.00 -0.24
C LEU A 36 4.87 5.83 -1.76
N LEU A 37 4.11 6.67 -2.46
CA LEU A 37 4.02 6.61 -3.92
C LEU A 37 5.36 6.99 -4.56
N ALA A 38 6.08 7.99 -4.05
CA ALA A 38 7.41 8.32 -4.57
C ALA A 38 8.39 7.12 -4.46
N TYR A 39 8.50 6.52 -3.27
CA TYR A 39 9.40 5.37 -3.07
C TYR A 39 8.98 4.12 -3.86
N ALA A 40 7.67 3.92 -4.03
CA ALA A 40 7.17 2.82 -4.83
C ALA A 40 7.47 3.01 -6.33
N ALA A 41 7.39 4.24 -6.85
CA ALA A 41 7.80 4.55 -8.22
C ALA A 41 9.29 4.23 -8.43
N ASP A 42 10.14 4.63 -7.50
CA ASP A 42 11.58 4.31 -7.52
C ASP A 42 11.83 2.79 -7.45
N ALA A 43 10.97 2.04 -6.76
CA ALA A 43 10.97 0.59 -6.69
C ALA A 43 10.30 -0.11 -7.90
N GLY A 44 9.91 0.64 -8.94
CA GLY A 44 9.38 0.11 -10.20
C GLY A 44 7.87 -0.16 -10.21
N TYR A 45 7.09 0.41 -9.28
CA TYR A 45 5.63 0.32 -9.31
C TYR A 45 5.04 1.41 -10.22
N ARG A 46 3.94 1.09 -10.88
CA ARG A 46 2.95 2.09 -11.30
C ARG A 46 2.25 2.61 -10.04
N THR A 47 2.20 3.92 -9.86
CA THR A 47 1.70 4.52 -8.62
C THR A 47 0.44 5.33 -8.87
N VAL A 48 -0.60 5.05 -8.09
CA VAL A 48 -1.90 5.73 -8.19
C VAL A 48 -2.28 6.28 -6.82
N LEU A 49 -2.70 7.54 -6.78
CA LEU A 49 -3.37 8.14 -5.63
C LEU A 49 -4.88 8.07 -5.85
N PHE A 50 -5.60 7.34 -5.01
CA PHE A 50 -7.06 7.41 -4.97
C PHE A 50 -7.50 8.34 -3.83
N GLU A 51 -8.09 9.49 -4.18
CA GLU A 51 -8.65 10.44 -3.23
C GLU A 51 -10.06 10.84 -3.69
N PRO A 52 -11.13 10.32 -3.04
CA PRO A 52 -12.51 10.64 -3.39
C PRO A 52 -12.86 12.14 -3.29
N ASP A 53 -12.21 12.88 -2.38
CA ASP A 53 -12.39 14.32 -2.26
C ASP A 53 -11.57 15.06 -3.32
N ALA A 54 -12.24 15.51 -4.39
CA ALA A 54 -11.60 16.22 -5.50
C ALA A 54 -10.80 17.46 -5.06
N ALA A 55 -11.13 18.09 -3.92
CA ALA A 55 -10.37 19.23 -3.41
C ALA A 55 -9.01 18.83 -2.81
N ARG A 56 -8.85 17.55 -2.43
CA ARG A 56 -7.61 16.98 -1.87
C ARG A 56 -6.83 16.14 -2.89
N ALA A 57 -7.43 15.84 -4.04
CA ALA A 57 -6.86 15.04 -5.12
C ALA A 57 -5.74 15.80 -5.86
N THR A 58 -4.57 15.92 -5.24
CA THR A 58 -3.41 16.65 -5.78
C THR A 58 -2.11 15.84 -5.62
N GLY A 59 -1.17 16.04 -6.54
CA GLY A 59 0.15 15.42 -6.52
C GLY A 59 0.70 15.18 -7.92
N ASP A 60 1.97 14.80 -8.00
CA ASP A 60 2.68 14.53 -9.26
C ASP A 60 2.55 13.05 -9.71
N PHE A 61 1.48 12.37 -9.28
CA PHE A 61 1.19 10.96 -9.56
C PHE A 61 -0.07 10.81 -10.41
N ASP A 62 -0.43 9.58 -10.81
CA ASP A 62 -1.76 9.30 -11.39
C ASP A 62 -2.82 9.46 -10.28
N VAL A 63 -3.52 10.60 -10.25
CA VAL A 63 -4.54 10.90 -9.24
C VAL A 63 -5.94 10.56 -9.76
N ARG A 64 -6.70 9.80 -8.97
CA ARG A 64 -8.06 9.38 -9.27
C ARG A 64 -9.02 9.82 -8.17
N THR A 65 -10.18 10.33 -8.57
CA THR A 65 -11.30 10.65 -7.67
C THR A 65 -12.37 9.56 -7.65
N THR A 66 -12.31 8.63 -8.59
CA THR A 66 -13.11 7.40 -8.62
C THR A 66 -12.22 6.19 -8.30
N PRO A 67 -12.77 5.10 -7.74
CA PRO A 67 -12.00 3.89 -7.48
C PRO A 67 -11.28 3.41 -8.75
N PRO A 68 -9.97 3.16 -8.71
CA PRO A 68 -9.26 2.56 -9.84
C PRO A 68 -9.64 1.07 -9.98
N GLU A 69 -9.44 0.52 -11.17
CA GLU A 69 -9.52 -0.93 -11.37
C GLU A 69 -8.39 -1.63 -10.59
N LEU A 70 -8.73 -2.71 -9.90
CA LEU A 70 -7.81 -3.47 -9.05
C LEU A 70 -7.70 -4.89 -9.59
N ASP A 71 -6.47 -5.33 -9.85
CA ASP A 71 -6.16 -6.68 -10.29
C ASP A 71 -5.20 -7.38 -9.31
N ARG A 72 -4.83 -8.62 -9.64
CA ARG A 72 -3.96 -9.47 -8.80
C ARG A 72 -2.51 -8.99 -8.70
N GLY A 73 -2.13 -7.94 -9.43
CA GLY A 73 -0.86 -7.22 -9.33
C GLY A 73 -0.96 -5.91 -8.53
N THR A 74 -2.16 -5.54 -8.06
CA THR A 74 -2.40 -4.28 -7.35
C THR A 74 -2.33 -4.44 -5.82
N ASP A 75 -1.55 -3.58 -5.20
CA ASP A 75 -1.49 -3.36 -3.77
C ASP A 75 -2.24 -2.10 -3.37
N VAL A 76 -3.04 -2.17 -2.32
CA VAL A 76 -3.82 -1.03 -1.81
C VAL A 76 -3.39 -0.68 -0.39
N VAL A 77 -3.01 0.57 -0.16
CA VAL A 77 -2.65 1.09 1.16
C VAL A 77 -3.51 2.29 1.51
N VAL A 78 -4.36 2.15 2.52
CA VAL A 78 -5.13 3.27 3.07
C VAL A 78 -4.28 4.03 4.08
N THR A 79 -4.02 5.31 3.79
CA THR A 79 -3.08 6.13 4.57
C THR A 79 -3.74 7.07 5.58
N ASP A 80 -5.07 7.13 5.61
CA ASP A 80 -5.83 7.84 6.64
C ASP A 80 -7.01 6.98 7.11
N HIS A 81 -6.98 6.57 8.37
CA HIS A 81 -7.97 5.68 8.97
C HIS A 81 -9.05 6.41 9.78
N HIS A 82 -9.11 7.74 9.71
CA HIS A 82 -10.16 8.55 10.36
C HIS A 82 -11.20 9.09 9.38
N ARG A 83 -11.06 8.78 8.10
CA ARG A 83 -11.97 9.25 7.05
C ARG A 83 -13.34 8.59 7.19
N PRO A 84 -14.45 9.36 7.09
CA PRO A 84 -15.80 8.79 7.11
C PRO A 84 -16.03 7.79 5.97
N GLU A 85 -15.31 7.95 4.85
CA GLU A 85 -15.40 7.08 3.68
C GLU A 85 -14.58 5.78 3.81
N LEU A 86 -13.87 5.55 4.92
CA LEU A 86 -12.96 4.42 5.13
C LEU A 86 -13.61 3.06 4.81
N GLY A 87 -14.81 2.82 5.37
CA GLY A 87 -15.51 1.55 5.19
C GLY A 87 -15.89 1.31 3.72
N GLU A 88 -16.41 2.34 3.04
CA GLU A 88 -16.84 2.28 1.65
C GLU A 88 -15.67 2.03 0.69
N VAL A 89 -14.56 2.71 0.92
CA VAL A 89 -13.30 2.50 0.20
C VAL A 89 -12.80 1.07 0.35
N LEU A 90 -12.73 0.57 1.59
CA LEU A 90 -12.21 -0.77 1.86
C LEU A 90 -13.15 -1.86 1.34
N ARG A 91 -14.47 -1.67 1.43
CA ARG A 91 -15.45 -2.59 0.84
C ARG A 91 -15.25 -2.69 -0.67
N THR A 92 -15.05 -1.55 -1.32
CA THR A 92 -14.78 -1.50 -2.77
C THR A 92 -13.48 -2.24 -3.11
N ALA A 93 -12.42 -2.01 -2.34
CA ALA A 93 -11.15 -2.70 -2.55
C ALA A 93 -11.26 -4.22 -2.33
N LEU A 94 -11.97 -4.67 -1.30
CA LEU A 94 -12.19 -6.08 -0.97
C LEU A 94 -13.04 -6.83 -2.00
N ALA A 95 -13.94 -6.13 -2.67
CA ALA A 95 -14.76 -6.66 -3.76
C ALA A 95 -13.97 -6.80 -5.08
N GLY A 96 -12.83 -6.13 -5.20
CA GLY A 96 -11.92 -6.26 -6.34
C GLY A 96 -10.91 -7.40 -6.17
N ASP A 97 -10.04 -7.55 -7.18
CA ASP A 97 -9.03 -8.61 -7.25
C ASP A 97 -7.65 -8.18 -6.71
N ALA A 98 -7.61 -7.12 -5.88
CA ALA A 98 -6.36 -6.62 -5.29
C ALA A 98 -5.58 -7.75 -4.61
N ARG A 99 -4.27 -7.82 -4.88
CA ARG A 99 -3.35 -8.79 -4.26
C ARG A 99 -3.35 -8.64 -2.74
N TRP A 100 -3.28 -7.39 -2.29
CA TRP A 100 -3.00 -7.05 -0.90
C TRP A 100 -3.69 -5.74 -0.53
N ILE A 101 -4.30 -5.69 0.66
CA ILE A 101 -5.02 -4.51 1.15
C ILE A 101 -4.58 -4.26 2.59
N GLY A 102 -4.12 -3.06 2.88
CA GLY A 102 -3.71 -2.69 4.23
C GLY A 102 -4.08 -1.27 4.61
N VAL A 103 -4.15 -1.05 5.92
CA VAL A 103 -4.55 0.23 6.51
C VAL A 103 -3.53 0.64 7.56
N LEU A 104 -2.99 1.87 7.45
CA LEU A 104 -2.15 2.44 8.49
C LEU A 104 -2.88 2.46 9.83
N GLY A 105 -2.18 2.19 10.92
CA GLY A 105 -2.76 2.27 12.25
C GLY A 105 -1.80 1.86 13.34
N ASN A 106 -2.13 2.25 14.57
CA ASN A 106 -1.39 1.84 15.75
C ASN A 106 -1.89 0.46 16.22
N PRO A 107 -1.01 -0.54 16.37
CA PRO A 107 -1.40 -1.88 16.84
C PRO A 107 -2.03 -1.89 18.23
N ARG A 108 -1.83 -0.84 19.04
CA ARG A 108 -2.39 -0.72 20.39
C ARG A 108 -3.88 -0.37 20.41
N HIS A 109 -4.47 0.01 19.28
CA HIS A 109 -5.88 0.40 19.19
C HIS A 109 -6.63 -0.53 18.24
N PRO A 110 -7.92 -0.81 18.49
CA PRO A 110 -8.77 -1.52 17.54
C PRO A 110 -8.74 -0.88 16.14
N GLY A 111 -8.89 -1.72 15.11
CA GLY A 111 -8.94 -1.25 13.73
C GLY A 111 -10.26 -0.55 13.44
N PRO A 112 -10.30 0.75 13.12
CA PRO A 112 -11.56 1.42 12.77
C PRO A 112 -12.21 0.79 11.52
N HIS A 113 -11.41 0.15 10.66
CA HIS A 113 -11.90 -0.59 9.51
C HIS A 113 -12.81 -1.76 9.90
N VAL A 114 -12.60 -2.41 11.05
CA VAL A 114 -13.39 -3.59 11.47
C VAL A 114 -14.84 -3.17 11.72
N GLU A 115 -15.04 -2.12 12.51
CA GLU A 115 -16.37 -1.59 12.81
C GLU A 115 -17.02 -1.02 11.54
N ALA A 116 -16.28 -0.22 10.77
CA ALA A 116 -16.79 0.39 9.54
C ALA A 116 -17.24 -0.66 8.50
N LEU A 117 -16.46 -1.73 8.29
CA LEU A 117 -16.80 -2.80 7.35
C LEU A 117 -17.94 -3.68 7.88
N THR A 118 -17.98 -3.94 9.19
CA THR A 118 -19.07 -4.70 9.81
C THR A 118 -20.40 -3.97 9.64
N ALA A 119 -20.42 -2.65 9.85
CA ALA A 119 -21.61 -1.82 9.65
C ALA A 119 -22.11 -1.84 8.19
N LEU A 120 -21.22 -2.10 7.23
CA LEU A 120 -21.55 -2.24 5.82
C LEU A 120 -21.89 -3.68 5.40
N GLY A 121 -21.98 -4.61 6.36
CA GLY A 121 -22.35 -6.00 6.12
C GLY A 121 -21.25 -6.86 5.51
N VAL A 122 -19.98 -6.42 5.56
CA VAL A 122 -18.87 -7.21 5.04
C VAL A 122 -18.59 -8.40 5.97
N PRO A 123 -18.49 -9.64 5.44
CA PRO A 123 -18.23 -10.82 6.26
C PRO A 123 -16.90 -10.74 7.02
N ALA A 124 -16.86 -11.26 8.24
CA ALA A 124 -15.64 -11.28 9.06
C ALA A 124 -14.41 -11.91 8.36
N PRO A 125 -14.53 -12.99 7.56
CA PRO A 125 -13.41 -13.53 6.78
C PRO A 125 -12.84 -12.54 5.76
N ASP A 126 -13.67 -11.69 5.16
CA ASP A 126 -13.21 -10.66 4.22
C ASP A 126 -12.56 -9.50 4.95
N ILE A 127 -13.12 -9.08 6.10
CA ILE A 127 -12.50 -8.07 6.96
C ILE A 127 -11.09 -8.50 7.38
N ALA A 128 -10.90 -9.79 7.68
CA ALA A 128 -9.61 -10.34 8.09
C ALA A 128 -8.53 -10.30 6.99
N ARG A 129 -8.91 -10.06 5.73
CA ARG A 129 -7.95 -9.83 4.62
C ARG A 129 -7.28 -8.45 4.69
N VAL A 130 -7.78 -7.54 5.51
CA VAL A 130 -7.21 -6.19 5.67
C VAL A 130 -6.05 -6.22 6.66
N HIS A 131 -4.84 -5.97 6.17
CA HIS A 131 -3.63 -5.96 7.00
C HIS A 131 -3.55 -4.70 7.87
N ARG A 132 -3.34 -4.87 9.17
CA ARG A 132 -3.10 -3.78 10.14
C ARG A 132 -2.34 -4.27 11.38
N PRO A 133 -1.30 -3.55 11.87
CA PRO A 133 -0.67 -2.41 11.23
C PRO A 133 0.06 -2.82 9.94
N VAL A 134 0.26 -1.88 9.03
CA VAL A 134 1.04 -2.11 7.82
C VAL A 134 2.50 -1.72 8.05
N GLY A 135 3.40 -2.44 7.37
CA GLY A 135 4.83 -2.17 7.38
C GLY A 135 5.63 -2.92 8.44
N LEU A 136 6.95 -2.99 8.22
CA LEU A 136 7.88 -3.59 9.16
C LEU A 136 8.05 -2.72 10.41
N ASN A 137 8.24 -3.36 11.56
CA ASN A 137 8.50 -2.66 12.82
C ASN A 137 9.95 -2.13 12.89
N ILE A 138 10.20 -1.01 12.21
CA ILE A 138 11.49 -0.31 12.23
C ILE A 138 11.52 0.86 13.22
N GLY A 139 10.50 1.01 14.06
CA GLY A 139 10.37 2.15 14.98
C GLY A 139 10.06 3.49 14.29
N SER A 140 9.46 3.46 13.10
CA SER A 140 9.12 4.65 12.29
C SER A 140 8.24 5.66 13.05
N ARG A 141 8.54 6.95 12.90
CA ARG A 141 7.80 8.07 13.51
C ARG A 141 7.39 9.15 12.52
N THR A 142 8.19 9.39 11.48
CA THR A 142 7.94 10.43 10.50
C THR A 142 7.19 9.88 9.28
N PRO A 143 6.45 10.70 8.51
CA PRO A 143 5.79 10.24 7.29
C PRO A 143 6.68 9.47 6.29
N PRO A 144 7.92 9.90 5.97
CA PRO A 144 8.81 9.11 5.11
C PRO A 144 9.26 7.79 5.75
N GLU A 145 9.55 7.76 7.05
CA GLU A 145 9.89 6.50 7.73
C GLU A 145 8.72 5.51 7.73
N ILE A 146 7.49 5.99 7.93
CA ILE A 146 6.28 5.16 7.87
C ILE A 146 6.08 4.64 6.45
N ALA A 147 6.33 5.46 5.43
CA ALA A 147 6.29 5.03 4.03
C ALA A 147 7.34 3.94 3.72
N ILE A 148 8.59 4.11 4.20
CA ILE A 148 9.64 3.08 4.08
C ILE A 148 9.22 1.79 4.77
N ALA A 149 8.75 1.87 6.02
CA ALA A 149 8.28 0.72 6.78
C ALA A 149 7.18 -0.03 6.01
N THR A 150 6.21 0.71 5.48
CA THR A 150 5.07 0.19 4.71
C THR A 150 5.54 -0.52 3.44
N LEU A 151 6.37 0.15 2.63
CA LEU A 151 6.88 -0.42 1.37
C LEU A 151 7.76 -1.65 1.64
N ALA A 152 8.62 -1.60 2.65
CA ALA A 152 9.42 -2.76 3.06
C ALA A 152 8.55 -3.95 3.49
N GLY A 153 7.45 -3.68 4.22
CA GLY A 153 6.50 -4.71 4.61
C GLY A 153 5.76 -5.32 3.41
N LEU A 154 5.33 -4.49 2.45
CA LEU A 154 4.73 -4.96 1.19
C LEU A 154 5.66 -5.86 0.39
N LEU A 155 6.94 -5.46 0.28
CA LEU A 155 7.96 -6.23 -0.42
C LEU A 155 8.26 -7.54 0.30
N ALA A 156 8.36 -7.53 1.63
CA ALA A 156 8.57 -8.72 2.44
C ALA A 156 7.41 -9.71 2.29
N ASP A 157 6.16 -9.24 2.45
CA ASP A 157 4.93 -10.01 2.25
C ASP A 157 4.90 -10.66 0.86
N ARG A 158 5.17 -9.86 -0.19
CA ARG A 158 5.20 -10.36 -1.56
C ARG A 158 6.24 -11.44 -1.79
N ASN A 159 7.38 -11.34 -1.12
CA ASN A 159 8.49 -12.27 -1.26
C ASN A 159 8.41 -13.43 -0.25
N ASP A 160 7.28 -13.58 0.45
CA ASP A 160 7.07 -14.58 1.51
C ASP A 160 8.17 -14.54 2.59
N ARG A 161 8.62 -13.33 2.94
CA ARG A 161 9.65 -13.10 3.97
C ARG A 161 9.07 -12.42 5.20
N PRO A 162 9.56 -12.76 6.40
CA PRO A 162 9.16 -12.06 7.63
C PRO A 162 9.63 -10.60 7.67
N GLY A 163 10.67 -10.27 6.90
CA GLY A 163 11.43 -9.03 7.04
C GLY A 163 12.32 -9.03 8.29
N GLY A 164 13.27 -8.10 8.34
CA GLY A 164 14.22 -8.00 9.45
C GLY A 164 15.58 -8.63 9.14
N PHE A 165 16.27 -9.10 10.19
CA PHE A 165 17.64 -9.62 10.09
C PHE A 165 17.72 -11.15 10.13
N GLU A 166 16.56 -11.84 10.03
CA GLU A 166 16.47 -13.28 9.90
C GLU A 166 16.39 -13.62 8.39
N PHE A 167 17.31 -14.46 7.90
CA PHE A 167 17.53 -14.73 6.47
C PHE A 167 17.20 -16.18 6.10
#